data_AF-A0ABD5XX02-F1
#
_entry.id   AF-A0ABD5XX02-F1
#
_cell.length_a   1.000
_cell.length_b   1.000
_cell.length_c   1.000
_cell.angle_alpha   90.00
_cell.angle_beta   90.00
_cell.angle_gamma   90.00
#
_symmetry.space_group_name_H-M   'P 1'
#
loop_
_entity.id
_entity.type
_entity.pdbx_description
1 polymer ?
#
loop_
_entity_poly.entity_id
_entity_poly.type
_entity_poly.pdbx_seq_one_letter_code
_entity_poly.pdbx_strand_id
1 'polypeptide(L)'
;MAPTGGSFVAYVGSIVGASIVLTWLFNATRGSVVIAMLYHAANNSAHGFLTLGEGVQGVATLARATALDAKRLVLWVVVVALVLRYGPRTLATADAWTATRTGRASTAEAAD
;
A
#
# COMPACT_ATOMS: atom_id res chain seq x y z
N MET A 1 -4.87 7.45 32.55
CA MET A 1 -5.36 6.68 31.38
C MET A 1 -5.17 7.56 30.16
N ALA A 2 -4.04 7.42 29.45
CA ALA A 2 -3.71 8.31 28.33
C ALA A 2 -4.58 7.93 27.11
N PRO A 3 -5.00 8.90 26.27
CA PRO A 3 -5.84 8.62 25.12
C PRO A 3 -5.07 7.73 24.14
N THR A 4 -5.53 6.48 24.01
CA THR A 4 -5.02 5.47 23.06
C THR A 4 -5.26 5.84 21.59
N GLY A 5 -5.87 6.99 21.31
CA GLY A 5 -6.19 7.45 19.96
C GLY A 5 -4.97 7.68 19.06
N GLY A 6 -3.81 8.04 19.62
CA GLY A 6 -2.61 8.30 18.83
C GLY A 6 -2.10 7.08 18.05
N SER A 7 -2.12 5.89 18.67
CA SER A 7 -1.69 4.65 18.01
C SER A 7 -2.72 4.17 16.98
N PHE A 8 -4.01 4.34 17.26
CA PHE A 8 -5.08 3.98 16.33
C PHE A 8 -5.08 4.87 15.08
N VAL A 9 -4.95 6.19 15.23
CA VAL A 9 -4.89 7.12 14.09
C VAL A 9 -3.65 6.85 13.23
N ALA A 10 -2.49 6.60 13.85
CA ALA A 10 -1.27 6.23 13.14
C ALA A 10 -1.43 4.89 12.37
N TYR A 11 -2.14 3.93 12.95
CA TYR A 11 -2.47 2.67 12.29
C TYR A 11 -3.39 2.88 11.09
N VAL A 12 -4.51 3.59 11.27
CA VAL A 12 -5.46 3.90 10.17
C VAL A 12 -4.76 4.66 9.05
N GLY A 13 -3.93 5.66 9.37
CA GLY A 13 -3.15 6.40 8.38
C GLY A 13 -2.17 5.50 7.60
N SER A 14 -1.59 4.49 8.26
CA SER A 14 -0.73 3.51 7.60
C SER A 14 -1.51 2.61 6.63
N ILE A 15 -2.72 2.20 7.01
CA ILE A 15 -3.61 1.41 6.15
C ILE A 15 -4.01 2.23 4.92
N VAL A 16 -4.42 3.48 5.10
CA VAL A 16 -4.79 4.38 3.98
C VAL A 16 -3.61 4.56 3.01
N GLY A 17 -2.42 4.86 3.51
CA GLY A 17 -1.23 5.01 2.67
C GLY A 17 -0.90 3.73 1.89
N ALA A 18 -0.95 2.57 2.55
CA ALA A 18 -0.69 1.28 1.91
C ALA A 18 -1.74 0.94 0.84
N SER A 19 -3.03 1.27 1.07
CA SER A 19 -4.09 1.10 0.09
C SER A 19 -3.83 1.92 -1.18
N ILE A 20 -3.38 3.17 -1.06
CA ILE A 20 -3.05 4.01 -2.22
C ILE A 20 -1.93 3.37 -3.05
N VAL A 21 -0.87 2.89 -2.42
CA VAL A 21 0.25 2.22 -3.11
C VAL A 21 -0.22 0.92 -3.77
N LEU A 22 -1.03 0.11 -3.09
CA LEU A 22 -1.61 -1.12 -3.64
C LEU A 22 -2.47 -0.84 -4.88
N THR A 23 -3.33 0.17 -4.82
CA THR A 23 -4.17 0.59 -5.95
C THR A 23 -3.32 1.03 -7.12
N TRP A 24 -2.31 1.89 -6.88
CA TRP A 24 -1.39 2.30 -7.94
C TRP A 24 -0.67 1.11 -8.56
N LEU A 25 -0.14 0.20 -7.73
CA LEU A 25 0.65 -0.93 -8.18
C LEU A 25 -0.19 -1.90 -9.02
N PHE A 26 -1.43 -2.16 -8.61
CA PHE A 26 -2.40 -2.93 -9.39
C PHE A 26 -2.67 -2.28 -10.75
N ASN A 27 -2.96 -0.98 -10.78
CA ASN A 27 -3.26 -0.26 -12.02
C ASN A 27 -2.05 -0.15 -12.95
N ALA A 28 -0.87 0.18 -12.41
CA ALA A 28 0.39 0.30 -13.14
C ALA A 28 0.88 -1.04 -13.74
N THR A 29 0.48 -2.16 -13.14
CA THR A 29 0.85 -3.51 -13.60
C THR A 29 -0.26 -4.20 -14.39
N ARG A 30 -1.20 -3.42 -14.96
CA ARG A 30 -2.33 -3.91 -15.78
C ARG A 30 -3.22 -4.92 -15.04
N GLY A 31 -3.40 -4.72 -13.74
CA GLY A 31 -4.22 -5.57 -12.88
C GLY A 31 -3.49 -6.80 -12.31
N SER A 32 -2.16 -6.80 -12.25
CA SER A 32 -1.41 -7.92 -11.67
C SER A 32 -1.58 -8.01 -10.15
N VAL A 33 -2.33 -9.01 -9.70
CA VAL A 33 -2.50 -9.31 -8.28
C VAL A 33 -1.20 -9.80 -7.64
N VAL A 34 -0.34 -10.48 -8.41
CA VAL A 34 0.92 -11.04 -7.89
C VAL A 34 1.84 -9.93 -7.37
N ILE A 35 2.01 -8.86 -8.15
CA ILE A 35 2.87 -7.74 -7.74
C ILE A 35 2.27 -7.01 -6.52
N ALA A 36 0.94 -6.87 -6.46
CA ALA A 36 0.24 -6.32 -5.30
C ALA A 36 0.45 -7.18 -4.04
N MET A 37 0.38 -8.51 -4.17
CA MET A 37 0.57 -9.42 -3.04
C MET A 37 2.02 -9.50 -2.56
N LEU A 38 3.00 -9.40 -3.48
CA LEU A 38 4.41 -9.31 -3.09
C LEU A 38 4.68 -8.04 -2.28
N TYR A 39 4.14 -6.90 -2.69
CA TYR A 39 4.22 -5.66 -1.90
C TYR A 39 3.53 -5.82 -0.53
N HIS A 40 2.33 -6.41 -0.50
CA HIS A 40 1.61 -6.65 0.76
C HIS A 40 2.42 -7.52 1.72
N ALA A 41 2.96 -8.65 1.24
CA ALA A 41 3.78 -9.55 2.02
C ALA A 41 5.06 -8.86 2.51
N ALA A 42 5.76 -8.11 1.64
CA ALA A 42 6.95 -7.35 2.02
C ALA A 42 6.64 -6.32 3.12
N ASN A 43 5.52 -5.61 3.01
CA ASN A 43 5.09 -4.65 4.02
C ASN A 43 4.75 -5.32 5.37
N ASN A 44 4.12 -6.50 5.34
CA ASN A 44 3.80 -7.26 6.54
C ASN A 44 5.07 -7.82 7.20
N SER A 45 5.97 -8.42 6.42
CA SER A 45 7.26 -8.91 6.88
C SER A 45 8.11 -7.80 7.48
N ALA A 46 8.18 -6.62 6.85
CA ALA A 46 8.89 -5.48 7.42
C ALA A 46 8.29 -5.03 8.76
N HIS A 47 6.97 -5.16 8.96
CA HIS A 47 6.38 -4.92 10.28
C HIS A 47 6.81 -5.99 11.28
N GLY A 48 6.69 -7.27 10.91
CA GLY A 48 7.10 -8.41 11.73
C GLY A 48 8.57 -8.36 12.15
N PHE A 49 9.49 -8.06 11.23
CA PHE A 49 10.92 -7.92 11.54
C PHE A 49 11.21 -6.81 12.56
N LEU A 50 10.45 -5.71 12.51
CA LEU A 50 10.59 -4.60 13.46
C LEU A 50 9.97 -4.92 14.83
N THR A 51 9.06 -5.89 14.93
CA THR A 51 8.38 -6.30 16.16
C THR A 51 8.94 -7.60 16.78
N LEU A 52 9.58 -8.48 16.01
CA LEU A 52 10.14 -9.77 16.48
C LEU A 52 11.25 -9.66 17.55
N GLY A 53 11.70 -8.45 17.90
CA GLY A 53 12.67 -8.19 18.97
C GLY A 53 12.09 -8.09 20.39
N GLU A 54 10.80 -8.39 20.60
CA GLU A 54 10.09 -8.25 21.88
C GLU A 54 10.73 -9.02 23.07
N GLY A 55 11.61 -9.99 22.83
CA GLY A 55 12.32 -10.73 23.88
C GLY A 55 13.58 -10.06 24.46
N VAL A 56 14.12 -8.98 23.84
CA VAL A 56 15.42 -8.41 24.25
C VAL A 56 15.32 -6.90 24.55
N GLN A 57 15.13 -6.64 25.85
CA GLN A 57 15.56 -5.54 26.73
C GLN A 57 15.52 -4.07 26.23
N GLY A 58 14.59 -3.30 26.81
CA GLY A 58 14.76 -1.94 27.39
C GLY A 58 15.22 -0.77 26.50
N VAL A 59 16.42 -0.84 25.93
CA VAL A 59 17.03 0.25 25.14
C VAL A 59 16.59 0.21 23.67
N ALA A 60 16.19 -0.97 23.19
CA ALA A 60 15.74 -1.18 21.83
C ALA A 60 14.30 -0.70 21.55
N THR A 61 13.54 -0.27 22.58
CA THR A 61 12.15 0.21 22.41
C THR A 61 12.07 1.54 21.67
N LEU A 62 12.95 2.50 21.99
CA LEU A 62 13.01 3.79 21.29
C LEU A 62 13.47 3.60 19.84
N ALA A 63 14.51 2.80 19.61
CA ALA A 63 15.00 2.48 18.26
C ALA A 63 13.94 1.76 17.39
N ARG A 64 13.06 0.95 18.00
CA ARG A 64 11.95 0.28 17.30
C ARG A 64 10.81 1.24 17.01
N ALA A 65 10.43 2.09 17.96
CA ALA A 65 9.43 3.12 17.74
C ALA A 65 9.86 4.06 16.61
N THR A 66 11.12 4.50 16.62
CA THR A 66 11.69 5.32 15.54
C THR A 66 11.75 4.57 14.21
N ALA A 67 12.03 3.27 14.20
CA ALA A 67 12.01 2.47 12.96
C ALA A 67 10.60 2.28 12.38
N LEU A 68 9.59 2.06 13.22
CA LEU A 68 8.19 1.99 12.78
C LEU A 68 7.70 3.34 12.26
N ASP A 69 8.08 4.43 12.91
CA ASP A 69 7.77 5.79 12.46
C ASP A 69 8.51 6.13 11.16
N ALA A 70 9.79 5.74 11.04
CA ALA A 70 10.54 5.88 9.80
C ALA A 70 9.89 5.11 8.63
N LYS A 71 9.45 3.87 8.87
CA LYS A 71 8.69 3.09 7.87
C LYS A 71 7.43 3.82 7.42
N ARG A 72 6.67 4.42 8.34
CA ARG A 72 5.46 5.21 8.03
C ARG A 72 5.80 6.46 7.23
N LEU A 73 6.87 7.16 7.60
CA LEU A 73 7.36 8.33 6.87
C LEU A 73 7.74 7.95 5.44
N VAL A 74 8.48 6.86 5.25
CA VAL A 74 8.83 6.35 3.91
C VAL A 74 7.58 6.04 3.09
N LEU A 75 6.58 5.38 3.69
CA LEU A 75 5.30 5.11 3.02
C LEU A 75 4.64 6.41 2.54
N TRP A 76 4.57 7.43 3.40
CA TRP A 76 3.97 8.72 3.03
C TRP A 76 4.78 9.50 2.01
N VAL A 77 6.12 9.42 2.04
CA VAL A 77 6.98 9.97 0.98
C VAL A 77 6.63 9.33 -0.37
N VAL A 78 6.45 8.00 -0.41
CA VAL A 78 6.03 7.30 -1.63
C VAL A 78 4.64 7.76 -2.07
N VAL A 79 3.67 7.86 -1.15
CA VAL A 79 2.32 8.34 -1.48
C VAL A 79 2.36 9.75 -2.07
N VAL A 80 3.07 10.67 -1.43
CA VAL A 80 3.23 12.06 -1.92
C VAL A 80 3.90 12.06 -3.29
N ALA A 81 4.97 11.28 -3.48
CA ALA A 81 5.64 11.17 -4.78
C ALA A 81 4.69 10.64 -5.87
N LEU A 82 3.89 9.62 -5.57
CA LEU A 82 2.89 9.08 -6.49
C LEU A 82 1.81 10.11 -6.84
N VAL A 83 1.28 10.81 -5.83
CA VAL A 83 0.25 11.84 -6.02
C VAL A 83 0.79 13.03 -6.82
N LEU A 84 2.03 13.47 -6.57
CA LEU A 84 2.66 14.55 -7.31
C LEU A 84 3.01 14.14 -8.76
N ARG A 85 3.42 12.89 -8.98
CA ARG A 85 3.86 12.42 -10.31
C ARG A 85 2.72 12.08 -11.24
N TYR A 86 1.69 11.41 -10.73
CA TYR A 86 0.60 10.86 -11.53
C TYR A 86 -0.69 11.68 -11.34
N GLY A 87 -0.90 12.21 -10.14
CA GLY A 87 -2.15 12.89 -9.78
C GLY A 87 -3.20 11.92 -9.23
N PRO A 88 -4.21 12.41 -8.49
CA PRO A 88 -5.23 11.57 -7.86
C PRO A 88 -6.08 10.79 -8.88
N ARG A 89 -6.29 11.39 -10.05
CA ARG A 89 -7.21 10.87 -11.07
C ARG A 89 -6.63 9.69 -11.84
N THR A 90 -5.33 9.70 -12.14
CA THR A 90 -4.66 8.58 -12.81
C THR A 90 -4.40 7.39 -11.89
N LEU A 91 -4.39 7.60 -10.58
CA LEU A 91 -4.34 6.51 -9.60
C LEU A 91 -5.64 5.68 -9.62
N ALA A 92 -6.77 6.28 -10.03
CA ALA A 92 -8.09 5.66 -10.05
C ALA A 92 -8.54 5.16 -11.43
N THR A 93 -7.96 5.64 -12.53
CA THR A 93 -8.36 5.18 -13.87
C THR A 93 -7.78 3.79 -14.18
N ALA A 94 -8.66 2.80 -14.13
CA ALA A 94 -8.43 1.43 -14.56
C ALA A 94 -8.53 1.27 -16.09
N ASP A 95 -8.00 2.22 -16.86
CA ASP A 95 -8.19 2.29 -18.32
C ASP A 95 -7.77 0.98 -19.03
N ALA A 96 -6.79 0.26 -18.47
CA ALA A 96 -6.34 -1.03 -18.97
C ALA A 96 -7.37 -2.16 -18.79
N TRP A 97 -8.15 -2.16 -17.71
CA TRP A 97 -9.11 -3.24 -17.43
C TRP A 97 -10.44 -3.04 -18.16
N THR A 98 -10.94 -1.81 -18.23
CA THR A 98 -12.12 -1.47 -19.03
C THR A 98 -11.88 -1.74 -20.51
N ALA A 99 -10.74 -1.34 -21.06
CA ALA A 99 -10.42 -1.59 -22.48
C ALA A 99 -10.38 -3.10 -22.82
N THR A 100 -9.79 -3.92 -21.93
CA THR A 100 -9.70 -5.38 -22.12
C THR A 100 -11.07 -6.07 -22.03
N ARG A 101 -11.97 -5.56 -21.18
CA ARG A 101 -13.31 -6.13 -20.99
C ARG A 101 -14.26 -5.75 -22.14
N THR A 102 -14.21 -4.50 -22.59
CA THR A 102 -15.02 -4.03 -23.71
C THR A 102 -14.61 -4.71 -25.02
N GLY A 103 -13.30 -4.87 -25.26
CA GLY A 103 -12.83 -5.60 -26.45
C GLY A 103 -13.24 -7.07 -26.50
N ARG A 104 -13.32 -7.74 -25.33
CA ARG A 104 -13.79 -9.14 -25.24
C ARG A 104 -15.29 -9.26 -25.49
N ALA A 105 -16.09 -8.27 -25.06
CA ALA A 105 -17.53 -8.25 -25.28
C ALA A 105 -17.86 -8.10 -26.77
N SER A 106 -17.20 -7.17 -27.49
CA SER A 106 -17.44 -6.97 -28.92
C SER A 106 -17.05 -8.17 -29.79
N THR A 107 -16.01 -8.93 -29.41
CA THR A 107 -15.63 -10.16 -30.13
C THR A 107 -16.58 -11.32 -29.90
N ALA A 108 -17.25 -11.36 -28.74
CA ALA A 108 -18.25 -12.38 -28.46
C ALA A 108 -19.56 -12.10 -29.23
N GLU A 109 -19.96 -10.83 -29.33
CA GLU A 109 -21.17 -10.41 -30.05
C GLU A 109 -21.03 -10.51 -31.58
N ALA A 110 -19.81 -10.41 -32.12
CA ALA A 110 -19.55 -10.62 -33.55
C ALA A 110 -19.43 -12.10 -33.96
N ALA A 111 -19.49 -13.03 -33.01
CA ALA A 111 -19.37 -14.47 -33.23
C ALA A 111 -20.71 -15.22 -33.18
N ASP A 112 -21.81 -14.52 -32.82
CA ASP A 112 -23.21 -14.97 -32.94
C ASP A 112 -23.85 -14.41 -34.22
#